data_AF-A0A142K319-F1
#
_entry.id   AF-A0A142K319-F1
#
_cell.length_a   1.000
_cell.length_b   1.000
_cell.length_c   1.000
_cell.angle_alpha   90.00
_cell.angle_beta   90.00
_cell.angle_gamma   90.00
#
_symmetry.space_group_name_H-M   'P 1'
#
loop_
_entity.id
_entity.type
_entity.pdbx_description
1 polymer ?
#
loop_
_entity_poly.entity_id
_entity_poly.type
_entity_poly.pdbx_seq_one_letter_code
_entity_poly.pdbx_strand_id
1 'polypeptide(L)'
;LKVFISFLQENPTRRRMKHTKMNFFALLFLSVALIREITSAETSSDALRRKICIQQTNVNPSLVDKANEGQFSDKRELQCYFRCYYLESGFINDSGEIQTDIIKSKIPQKLDRKTAQQAIDTCKKVKGLDSCETAYELQKCLYDNKVKL
;
A
#
# COMPACT_ATOMS: atom_id res chain seq x y z
N LEU A 1 -7.33 21.73 51.63
CA LEU A 1 -6.35 20.88 50.93
C LEU A 1 -6.35 21.35 49.46
N LYS A 2 -6.09 22.64 49.18
CA LYS A 2 -4.80 23.38 49.32
C LYS A 2 -3.79 22.73 48.36
N VAL A 3 -3.89 22.89 47.03
CA VAL A 3 -3.23 23.96 46.25
C VAL A 3 -4.08 24.38 45.01
N PHE A 4 -5.40 24.26 45.05
CA PHE A 4 -6.25 24.63 43.90
C PHE A 4 -6.57 26.14 43.77
N ILE A 5 -6.10 26.97 44.69
CA ILE A 5 -6.39 28.41 44.70
C ILE A 5 -5.18 29.12 45.25
N SER A 6 -4.23 29.45 44.39
CA SER A 6 -3.27 30.54 44.62
C SER A 6 -2.66 30.88 43.26
N PHE A 7 -2.87 32.12 42.82
CA PHE A 7 -2.22 32.76 41.67
C PHE A 7 -2.85 32.56 40.28
N LEU A 8 -4.17 32.71 40.20
CA LEU A 8 -4.73 33.59 39.15
C LEU A 8 -4.78 35.00 39.71
N GLN A 9 -3.71 35.77 39.54
CA GLN A 9 -3.70 37.25 39.52
C GLN A 9 -2.26 37.71 39.32
N GLU A 10 -1.94 38.17 38.10
CA GLU A 10 -1.17 39.40 37.79
C GLU A 10 -0.82 39.42 36.29
N ASN A 11 -1.57 40.23 35.53
CA ASN A 11 -1.04 40.91 34.33
C ASN A 11 -0.01 41.98 34.79
N PRO A 12 0.65 42.73 33.89
CA PRO A 12 1.56 42.37 32.82
C PRO A 12 2.92 43.11 33.03
N THR A 13 4.09 42.55 32.66
CA THR A 13 5.30 43.38 32.38
C THR A 13 6.46 42.59 31.78
N ARG A 14 6.64 42.78 30.47
CA ARG A 14 7.91 42.85 29.71
C ARG A 14 9.20 42.50 30.50
N ARG A 15 9.85 41.35 30.23
CA ARG A 15 11.32 41.21 30.35
C ARG A 15 11.90 40.21 29.34
N ARG A 16 12.96 40.67 28.65
CA ARG A 16 13.73 40.04 27.59
C ARG A 16 14.67 38.93 28.09
N MET A 17 14.88 37.93 27.21
CA MET A 17 16.07 37.08 27.01
C MET A 17 16.48 36.15 28.17
N LYS A 18 16.81 34.86 27.97
CA LYS A 18 17.77 34.31 27.00
C LYS A 18 17.37 32.89 26.58
N HIS A 19 16.93 32.73 25.34
CA HIS A 19 16.79 31.44 24.66
C HIS A 19 18.13 31.04 24.06
N THR A 20 18.83 30.05 24.63
CA THR A 20 19.89 29.37 23.89
C THR A 20 20.10 27.97 24.45
N LYS A 21 19.85 26.96 23.59
CA LYS A 21 20.31 25.55 23.69
C LYS A 21 19.48 24.47 24.39
N MET A 22 18.35 24.75 25.07
CA MET A 22 17.50 23.66 25.65
C MET A 22 16.30 23.23 24.77
N ASN A 23 16.00 23.94 23.68
CA ASN A 23 14.85 23.63 22.82
C ASN A 23 15.14 22.68 21.65
N PHE A 24 16.39 22.42 21.29
CA PHE A 24 16.68 21.69 20.05
C PHE A 24 16.36 20.19 20.15
N PHE A 25 16.65 19.57 21.29
CA PHE A 25 16.36 18.15 21.51
C PHE A 25 14.87 17.87 21.72
N ALA A 26 14.14 18.78 22.38
CA ALA A 26 12.69 18.67 22.52
C ALA A 26 11.95 18.81 21.18
N LEU A 27 12.45 19.67 20.28
CA LEU A 27 11.89 19.85 18.94
C LEU A 27 12.12 18.63 18.03
N LEU A 28 13.25 17.95 18.17
CA LEU A 28 13.54 16.72 17.43
C LEU A 28 12.71 15.52 17.89
N PHE A 29 12.38 15.42 19.18
CA PHE A 29 11.50 14.35 19.68
C PHE A 29 10.02 14.58 19.34
N LEU A 30 9.57 15.84 19.24
CA LEU A 30 8.20 16.17 18.82
C LEU A 30 7.93 15.88 17.34
N SER A 31 8.94 15.98 16.47
CA SER A 31 8.76 15.71 15.03
C SER A 31 8.55 14.22 14.74
N VAL A 32 9.12 13.32 15.53
CA VAL A 32 8.97 11.85 15.33
C VAL A 32 7.51 11.40 15.53
N ALA A 33 6.74 12.08 16.39
CA ALA A 33 5.33 11.78 16.61
C ALA A 33 4.43 12.13 15.40
N LEU A 34 4.86 13.06 14.54
CA LEU A 34 4.13 13.47 13.33
C LEU A 34 4.41 12.56 12.11
N ILE A 35 5.39 11.67 12.19
CA ILE A 35 5.76 10.78 11.07
C ILE A 35 4.73 9.65 10.88
N ARG A 36 3.77 9.48 11.80
CA ARG A 36 2.73 8.43 11.71
C ARG A 36 1.72 8.64 10.57
N GLU A 37 1.76 9.77 9.85
CA GLU A 37 0.78 10.07 8.79
C GLU A 37 1.16 9.58 7.38
N ILE A 38 2.44 9.26 7.11
CA ILE A 38 2.91 9.05 5.73
C ILE A 38 2.46 7.68 5.14
N THR A 39 2.01 6.73 5.96
CA THR A 39 1.59 5.40 5.47
C THR A 39 0.13 5.32 4.98
N SER A 40 -0.67 6.39 5.14
CA SER A 40 -2.12 6.33 4.86
C SER A 40 -2.51 6.48 3.37
N ALA A 41 -1.61 7.01 2.53
CA ALA A 41 -1.93 7.35 1.14
C ALA A 41 -1.88 6.14 0.19
N GLU A 42 -0.98 5.17 0.39
CA GLU A 42 -0.92 3.97 -0.48
C GLU A 42 -1.87 2.86 0.00
N THR A 43 -2.00 2.66 1.31
CA THR A 43 -2.89 1.63 1.88
C THR A 43 -4.38 1.93 1.65
N SER A 44 -4.74 3.21 1.51
CA SER A 44 -6.12 3.61 1.23
C SER A 44 -6.54 3.22 -0.20
N SER A 45 -5.62 3.24 -1.16
CA SER A 45 -5.90 2.85 -2.54
C SER A 45 -6.10 1.34 -2.68
N ASP A 46 -5.23 0.53 -2.08
CA ASP A 46 -5.33 -0.94 -2.18
C ASP A 46 -6.56 -1.51 -1.48
N ALA A 47 -6.88 -1.00 -0.28
CA ALA A 47 -8.09 -1.39 0.43
C ALA A 47 -9.37 -1.02 -0.36
N LEU A 48 -9.37 0.14 -1.02
CA LEU A 48 -10.47 0.59 -1.87
C LEU A 48 -10.62 -0.31 -3.10
N ARG A 49 -9.52 -0.58 -3.83
CA ARG A 49 -9.50 -1.50 -4.98
C ARG A 49 -10.01 -2.88 -4.60
N ARG A 50 -9.52 -3.44 -3.49
CA ARG A 50 -9.98 -4.73 -2.96
C ARG A 50 -11.50 -4.72 -2.74
N LYS A 51 -12.03 -3.68 -2.10
CA LYS A 51 -13.48 -3.55 -1.84
C LYS A 51 -14.28 -3.50 -3.14
N ILE A 52 -13.89 -2.63 -4.08
CA ILE A 52 -14.55 -2.47 -5.38
C ILE A 52 -14.55 -3.80 -6.13
N CYS A 53 -13.40 -4.46 -6.23
CA CYS A 53 -13.27 -5.68 -7.01
C CYS A 53 -13.98 -6.88 -6.36
N ILE A 54 -14.06 -6.96 -5.03
CA ILE A 54 -14.90 -7.96 -4.37
C ILE A 54 -16.37 -7.76 -4.74
N GLN A 55 -16.86 -6.52 -4.72
CA GLN A 55 -18.24 -6.21 -5.06
C GLN A 55 -18.55 -6.48 -6.53
N GLN A 56 -17.67 -6.06 -7.45
CA GLN A 56 -17.91 -6.24 -8.89
C GLN A 56 -17.90 -7.70 -9.33
N THR A 57 -17.06 -8.53 -8.72
CA THR A 57 -16.88 -9.93 -9.15
C THR A 57 -17.68 -10.92 -8.31
N ASN A 58 -18.25 -10.47 -7.19
CA ASN A 58 -18.88 -11.32 -6.18
C ASN A 58 -17.96 -12.44 -5.66
N VAL A 59 -16.63 -12.25 -5.73
CA VAL A 59 -15.68 -13.23 -5.21
C VAL A 59 -15.83 -13.38 -3.70
N ASN A 60 -15.77 -14.62 -3.20
CA ASN A 60 -15.67 -14.85 -1.78
C ASN A 60 -14.31 -14.28 -1.27
N PRO A 61 -14.30 -13.33 -0.32
CA PRO A 61 -13.06 -12.70 0.15
C PRO A 61 -11.99 -13.69 0.61
N SER A 62 -12.40 -14.83 1.19
CA SER A 62 -11.46 -15.87 1.64
C SER A 62 -10.65 -16.50 0.50
N LEU A 63 -11.16 -16.51 -0.73
CA LEU A 63 -10.42 -17.00 -1.90
C LEU A 63 -9.31 -16.04 -2.29
N VAL A 64 -9.56 -14.73 -2.16
CA VAL A 64 -8.54 -13.70 -2.39
C VAL A 64 -7.44 -13.80 -1.33
N ASP A 65 -7.84 -13.94 -0.05
CA ASP A 65 -6.88 -14.04 1.05
C ASP A 65 -6.00 -15.29 0.92
N LYS A 66 -6.59 -16.45 0.60
CA LYS A 66 -5.86 -17.69 0.30
C LYS A 66 -4.93 -17.56 -0.90
N ALA A 67 -5.36 -16.89 -1.97
CA ALA A 67 -4.52 -16.68 -3.15
C ALA A 67 -3.29 -15.81 -2.82
N ASN A 68 -3.43 -14.79 -1.97
CA ASN A 68 -2.30 -13.98 -1.49
C ASN A 68 -1.28 -14.79 -0.65
N GLU A 69 -1.74 -15.91 -0.08
CA GLU A 69 -0.92 -16.88 0.63
C GLU A 69 -0.35 -17.98 -0.28
N GLY A 70 -0.74 -18.03 -1.56
CA GLY A 70 -0.27 -19.01 -2.54
C GLY A 70 -1.24 -20.16 -2.82
N GLN A 71 -2.42 -20.14 -2.22
CA GLN A 71 -3.47 -21.12 -2.42
C GLN A 71 -4.49 -20.60 -3.43
N PHE A 72 -4.23 -20.86 -4.70
CA PHE A 72 -5.05 -20.37 -5.81
C PHE A 72 -6.17 -21.36 -6.15
N SER A 73 -7.42 -20.90 -6.10
CA SER A 73 -8.58 -21.64 -6.62
C SER A 73 -8.79 -21.33 -8.09
N ASP A 74 -9.22 -22.29 -8.91
CA ASP A 74 -9.52 -22.07 -10.34
C ASP A 74 -10.90 -21.42 -10.60
N LYS A 75 -11.44 -20.75 -9.58
CA LYS A 75 -12.76 -20.14 -9.63
C LYS A 75 -12.75 -18.88 -10.49
N ARG A 76 -13.74 -18.77 -11.37
CA ARG A 76 -13.80 -17.68 -12.35
C ARG A 76 -13.89 -16.31 -11.70
N GLU A 77 -14.64 -16.19 -10.61
CA GLU A 77 -14.76 -14.98 -9.82
C GLU A 77 -13.41 -14.50 -9.26
N LEU A 78 -12.51 -15.42 -8.87
CA LEU A 78 -11.18 -15.09 -8.38
C LEU A 78 -10.26 -14.63 -9.52
N GLN A 79 -10.33 -15.27 -10.68
CA GLN A 79 -9.56 -14.83 -11.84
C GLN A 79 -9.94 -13.40 -12.24
N CYS A 80 -11.24 -13.13 -12.34
CA CYS A 80 -11.73 -11.80 -12.68
C CYS A 80 -11.51 -10.77 -11.57
N TYR A 81 -11.40 -11.19 -10.29
CA TYR A 81 -10.99 -10.30 -9.21
C TYR A 81 -9.58 -9.74 -9.47
N PHE A 82 -8.61 -10.57 -9.84
CA PHE A 82 -7.25 -10.09 -10.13
C PHE A 82 -7.22 -9.18 -11.35
N ARG A 83 -8.03 -9.46 -12.37
CA ARG A 83 -8.18 -8.53 -13.51
C ARG A 83 -8.71 -7.17 -13.07
N CYS A 84 -9.79 -7.14 -12.29
CA CYS A 84 -10.30 -5.88 -11.75
C CYS A 84 -9.22 -5.14 -10.97
N TYR A 85 -8.55 -5.83 -10.05
CA TYR A 85 -7.53 -5.21 -9.19
C TYR A 85 -6.35 -4.65 -10.00
N TYR A 86 -5.90 -5.37 -11.02
CA TYR A 86 -4.81 -4.95 -11.90
C TYR A 86 -5.22 -3.85 -12.87
N LEU A 87 -6.47 -3.81 -13.31
CA LEU A 87 -6.98 -2.70 -14.10
C LEU A 87 -7.00 -1.41 -13.28
N GLU A 88 -7.53 -1.45 -12.05
CA GLU A 88 -7.57 -0.31 -11.12
C GLU A 88 -6.18 0.15 -10.64
N SER A 89 -5.20 -0.74 -10.75
CA SER A 89 -3.79 -0.46 -10.44
C SER A 89 -3.00 0.00 -11.67
N GLY A 90 -3.58 -0.10 -12.88
CA GLY A 90 -2.92 0.16 -14.16
C GLY A 90 -1.87 -0.89 -14.55
N PHE A 91 -1.85 -2.06 -13.89
CA PHE A 91 -0.91 -3.14 -14.21
C PHE A 91 -1.30 -3.90 -15.47
N ILE A 92 -2.58 -3.85 -15.82
CA ILE A 92 -3.14 -4.38 -17.06
C ILE A 92 -4.07 -3.32 -17.64
N ASN A 93 -4.11 -3.18 -18.97
CA ASN A 93 -5.08 -2.31 -19.66
C ASN A 93 -6.37 -3.07 -20.02
N ASP A 94 -7.38 -2.38 -20.56
CA ASP A 94 -8.67 -3.00 -20.90
C ASP A 94 -8.56 -4.17 -21.89
N SER A 95 -7.57 -4.12 -22.77
CA SER A 95 -7.23 -5.16 -23.75
C SER A 95 -6.55 -6.40 -23.13
N GLY A 96 -6.20 -6.36 -21.84
CA GLY A 96 -5.51 -7.45 -21.15
C GLY A 96 -3.99 -7.42 -21.28
N GLU A 97 -3.41 -6.32 -21.79
CA GLU A 97 -1.96 -6.19 -21.94
C GLU A 97 -1.30 -5.75 -20.64
N ILE A 98 -0.23 -6.45 -20.26
CA ILE A 98 0.53 -6.22 -19.03
C ILE A 98 1.42 -4.99 -19.18
N GLN A 99 1.23 -4.01 -18.29
CA GLN A 99 1.94 -2.74 -18.26
C GLN A 99 3.18 -2.83 -17.36
N THR A 100 4.22 -3.49 -17.86
CA THR A 100 5.42 -3.82 -17.04
C THR A 100 6.10 -2.61 -16.41
N ASP A 101 6.10 -1.47 -17.10
CA ASP A 101 6.76 -0.26 -16.60
C ASP A 101 6.03 0.31 -15.38
N ILE A 102 4.70 0.24 -15.37
CA ILE A 102 3.87 0.63 -14.23
C ILE A 102 4.13 -0.32 -13.06
N ILE A 103 4.14 -1.63 -13.29
CA ILE A 103 4.42 -2.63 -12.25
C ILE A 103 5.81 -2.39 -11.63
N LYS A 104 6.84 -2.18 -12.46
CA LYS A 104 8.21 -1.90 -11.99
C LYS A 104 8.30 -0.60 -11.20
N SER A 105 7.48 0.40 -11.52
CA SER A 105 7.42 1.66 -10.77
C SER A 105 6.82 1.50 -9.37
N LYS A 106 6.00 0.46 -9.15
CA LYS A 106 5.27 0.18 -7.91
C LYS A 106 5.94 -0.88 -7.03
N ILE A 107 7.15 -1.34 -7.36
CA ILE A 107 7.88 -2.30 -6.52
C ILE A 107 8.07 -1.71 -5.11
N PRO A 108 7.57 -2.39 -4.06
CA PRO A 108 7.73 -1.94 -2.68
C PRO A 108 9.21 -1.85 -2.27
N GLN A 109 9.56 -0.85 -1.46
CA GLN A 109 10.95 -0.64 -0.99
C GLN A 109 11.53 -1.84 -0.21
N LYS A 110 10.66 -2.68 0.37
CA LYS A 110 11.03 -3.90 1.10
C LYS A 110 11.53 -5.04 0.20
N LEU A 111 11.31 -4.96 -1.11
CA LEU A 111 11.77 -5.96 -2.08
C LEU A 111 13.08 -5.52 -2.71
N ASP A 112 13.98 -6.47 -2.96
CA ASP A 112 15.14 -6.20 -3.80
C ASP A 112 14.69 -5.83 -5.21
N ARG A 113 14.99 -4.59 -5.60
CA ARG A 113 14.44 -4.00 -6.83
C ARG A 113 14.90 -4.75 -8.09
N LYS A 114 16.15 -5.20 -8.11
CA LYS A 114 16.72 -5.91 -9.27
C LYS A 114 16.05 -7.27 -9.45
N THR A 115 15.94 -8.04 -8.37
CA THR A 115 15.28 -9.35 -8.36
C THR A 115 13.81 -9.23 -8.73
N ALA A 116 13.10 -8.25 -8.17
CA ALA A 116 11.70 -8.00 -8.50
C ALA A 116 11.52 -7.60 -9.98
N GLN A 117 12.39 -6.76 -10.54
CA GLN A 117 12.35 -6.42 -11.97
C GLN A 117 12.57 -7.64 -12.87
N GLN A 118 13.54 -8.50 -12.54
CA GLN A 118 13.80 -9.74 -13.29
C GLN A 118 12.60 -10.70 -13.25
N ALA A 119 11.96 -10.82 -12.08
CA ALA A 119 10.73 -11.57 -11.92
C ALA A 119 9.58 -10.99 -12.78
N ILE A 120 9.37 -9.68 -12.75
CA ILE A 120 8.36 -9.01 -13.60
C ILE A 120 8.66 -9.24 -15.09
N ASP A 121 9.93 -9.15 -15.50
CA ASP A 121 10.35 -9.42 -16.88
C ASP A 121 10.14 -10.88 -17.31
N THR A 122 10.18 -11.81 -16.35
CA THR A 122 9.84 -13.22 -16.58
C THR A 122 8.33 -13.38 -16.75
N CYS A 123 7.54 -12.72 -15.90
CA CYS A 123 6.09 -12.86 -15.88
C CYS A 123 5.35 -12.09 -16.98
N LYS A 124 5.97 -11.11 -17.65
CA LYS A 124 5.29 -10.29 -18.67
C LYS A 124 4.75 -11.05 -19.89
N LYS A 125 5.19 -12.30 -20.09
CA LYS A 125 4.80 -13.14 -21.23
C LYS A 125 3.61 -14.05 -20.92
N VAL A 126 3.17 -14.12 -19.66
CA VAL A 126 2.01 -14.95 -19.30
C VAL A 126 0.77 -14.43 -20.00
N LYS A 127 -0.04 -15.36 -20.49
CA LYS A 127 -1.33 -15.11 -21.13
C LYS A 127 -2.27 -16.26 -20.81
N GLY A 128 -3.50 -15.93 -20.50
CA GLY A 128 -4.61 -16.87 -20.40
C GLY A 128 -5.49 -16.82 -21.64
N LEU A 129 -6.62 -17.52 -21.61
CA LEU A 129 -7.62 -17.51 -22.69
C LEU A 129 -8.32 -16.16 -22.83
N ASP A 130 -8.36 -15.39 -21.75
CA ASP A 130 -8.90 -14.03 -21.71
C ASP A 130 -8.16 -13.14 -20.69
N SER A 131 -8.64 -11.91 -20.51
CA SER A 131 -8.03 -10.94 -19.60
C SER A 131 -8.17 -11.29 -18.12
N CYS A 132 -9.21 -12.05 -17.72
CA CYS A 132 -9.33 -12.54 -16.34
C CYS A 132 -8.26 -13.60 -16.05
N GLU A 133 -8.11 -14.56 -16.96
CA GLU A 133 -7.12 -15.61 -16.81
C GLU A 133 -5.69 -15.06 -16.95
N THR A 134 -5.46 -14.10 -17.85
CA THR A 134 -4.15 -13.43 -17.98
C THR A 134 -3.73 -12.73 -16.68
N ALA A 135 -4.65 -12.01 -16.02
CA ALA A 135 -4.36 -11.37 -14.74
C ALA A 135 -4.10 -12.39 -13.62
N TYR A 136 -4.84 -13.49 -13.63
CA TYR A 136 -4.67 -14.58 -12.67
C TYR A 136 -3.31 -15.28 -12.82
N GLU A 137 -2.91 -15.60 -14.05
CA GLU A 137 -1.60 -16.21 -14.34
C GLU A 137 -0.45 -15.24 -14.05
N LEU A 138 -0.65 -13.93 -14.26
CA LEU A 138 0.29 -12.91 -13.81
C LEU A 138 0.45 -12.93 -12.28
N GLN A 139 -0.66 -12.98 -11.53
CA GLN A 139 -0.61 -13.02 -10.06
C GLN A 139 0.13 -14.27 -9.55
N LYS A 140 -0.13 -15.44 -10.13
CA LYS A 140 0.59 -16.69 -9.79
C LYS A 140 2.08 -16.56 -10.07
N CYS A 141 2.44 -16.12 -11.28
CA CYS A 141 3.83 -15.98 -11.67
C CYS A 141 4.59 -15.03 -10.75
N LEU A 142 4.00 -13.89 -10.38
CA LEU A 142 4.60 -12.95 -9.44
C LEU A 142 4.76 -13.57 -8.05
N TYR A 143 3.75 -14.30 -7.55
CA TYR A 143 3.83 -15.01 -6.29
C TYR A 143 4.97 -16.05 -6.28
N ASP A 144 5.08 -16.85 -7.34
CA ASP A 144 6.11 -17.90 -7.47
C ASP A 144 7.51 -17.31 -7.47
N ASN A 145 7.67 -16.16 -8.13
CA ASN A 145 8.91 -15.38 -8.15
C ASN A 145 9.07 -14.45 -6.93
N LYS A 146 8.27 -14.64 -5.88
CA LYS A 146 8.36 -13.92 -4.59
C LYS A 146 8.16 -12.40 -4.70
N VAL A 147 7.45 -11.94 -5.73
CA VAL A 147 7.03 -10.55 -5.89
C VAL A 147 5.61 -10.40 -5.35
N LYS A 148 5.51 -9.77 -4.18
CA LYS A 148 4.23 -9.35 -3.60
C LYS A 148 4.10 -7.84 -3.78
N LEU A 149 3.36 -7.47 -4.84
CA LEU A 149 2.99 -6.08 -5.15
C LEU A 149 1.98 -5.57 -4.12
#